data_AF-A0A915UPP0-F1
#
_entry.id   AF-A0A915UPP0-F1
#
_cell.length_a   1.000
_cell.length_b   1.000
_cell.length_c   1.000
_cell.angle_alpha   90.00
_cell.angle_beta   90.00
_cell.angle_gamma   90.00
#
_symmetry.space_group_name_H-M   'P 1'
#
loop_
_entity.id
_entity.type
_entity.pdbx_description
1 polymer ?
#
loop_
_entity_poly.entity_id
_entity_poly.type
_entity_poly.pdbx_seq_one_letter_code
_entity_poly.pdbx_strand_id
1 'polypeptide(L)'
;MTASYVHDGDSRRVKATVSGLTMVYVGDHYEQEGSTVRKYYYAGGQRVAMRVTGFLYCLLADHLGSTNVTLDASVNRATKVRWCEGSP
;
A
#
# COMPACT_ATOMS: atom_id res chain seq x y z
N MET A 1 17.35 9.40 18.67
CA MET A 1 16.52 8.69 17.67
C MET A 1 17.31 8.64 16.38
N THR A 2 17.58 7.46 15.82
CA THR A 2 18.34 7.31 14.58
C THR A 2 17.44 6.70 13.51
N ALA A 3 17.59 7.20 12.29
CA ALA A 3 16.98 6.63 11.09
C ALA A 3 18.11 6.29 10.10
N SER A 4 18.08 5.09 9.53
CA SER A 4 19.00 4.67 8.47
C SER A 4 18.22 4.16 7.27
N TYR A 5 18.76 4.40 6.08
CA TYR A 5 18.13 4.04 4.81
C TYR A 5 19.14 3.36 3.91
N VAL A 6 18.71 2.32 3.21
CA VAL A 6 19.49 1.62 2.19
C VAL A 6 18.80 1.81 0.86
N HIS A 7 19.59 2.10 -0.17
CA HIS A 7 19.13 2.30 -1.54
C HIS A 7 19.78 1.28 -2.46
N ASP A 8 19.10 0.94 -3.55
CA ASP A 8 19.68 0.14 -4.64
C ASP A 8 20.56 1.00 -5.57
N GLY A 9 21.12 0.37 -6.62
CA GLY A 9 21.94 1.05 -7.62
C GLY A 9 21.20 2.12 -8.42
N ASP A 10 19.87 2.08 -8.44
CA ASP A 10 19.01 3.07 -9.11
C ASP A 10 18.53 4.16 -8.14
N SER A 11 19.12 4.26 -6.94
CA SER A 11 18.76 5.21 -5.89
C SER A 11 17.33 5.03 -5.34
N ARG A 12 16.68 3.88 -5.54
CA ARG A 12 15.40 3.58 -4.89
C ARG A 12 15.64 3.00 -3.51
N ARG A 13 14.83 3.41 -2.54
CA ARG A 13 14.93 2.92 -1.16
C ARG A 13 14.46 1.47 -1.07
N VAL A 14 15.33 0.59 -0.57
CA VAL A 14 15.04 -0.85 -0.38
C VAL A 14 14.91 -1.23 1.08
N LYS A 15 15.42 -0.41 2.00
CA LYS A 15 15.27 -0.62 3.45
C LYS A 15 15.27 0.69 4.21
N ALA A 16 14.45 0.77 5.25
CA ALA A 16 14.49 1.82 6.26
C ALA A 16 14.57 1.18 7.64
N THR A 17 15.40 1.72 8.53
CA THR A 17 15.38 1.38 9.96
C THR A 17 15.13 2.64 10.74
N VAL A 18 13.97 2.76 11.39
CA VAL A 18 13.59 3.95 12.16
C VAL A 18 13.29 3.52 13.59
N SER A 19 14.06 4.02 14.55
CA SER A 19 13.90 3.66 15.97
C SER A 19 13.93 2.15 16.24
N GLY A 20 14.73 1.40 15.46
CA GLY A 20 14.84 -0.06 15.57
C GLY A 20 13.81 -0.85 14.76
N LEU A 21 12.77 -0.20 14.21
CA LEU A 21 11.82 -0.85 13.31
C LEU A 21 12.40 -0.92 11.89
N THR A 22 12.53 -2.13 11.36
CA THR A 22 13.02 -2.36 10.00
C THR A 22 11.86 -2.54 9.02
N MET A 23 11.85 -1.71 7.99
CA MET A 23 10.96 -1.79 6.83
C MET A 23 11.78 -2.18 5.60
N VAL A 24 11.31 -3.17 4.85
CA VAL A 24 11.92 -3.62 3.58
C VAL A 24 10.96 -3.32 2.45
N TYR A 25 11.48 -2.85 1.31
CA TYR A 25 10.71 -2.45 0.14
C TYR A 25 11.18 -3.24 -1.09
N VAL A 26 10.23 -3.68 -1.92
CA VAL A 26 10.52 -4.23 -3.26
C VAL A 26 9.73 -3.42 -4.27
N GLY A 27 10.42 -2.46 -4.90
CA GLY A 27 9.81 -1.46 -5.76
C GLY A 27 8.62 -0.76 -5.08
N ASP A 28 7.64 -0.37 -5.88
CA ASP A 28 6.43 0.32 -5.39
C ASP A 28 5.32 -0.64 -4.91
N HIS A 29 5.55 -1.96 -4.98
CA HIS A 29 4.50 -2.96 -4.92
C HIS A 29 4.48 -3.75 -3.61
N TYR A 30 5.58 -3.75 -2.88
CA TYR A 30 5.73 -4.58 -1.68
C TYR A 30 6.49 -3.84 -0.59
N GLU A 31 5.95 -3.93 0.62
CA GLU A 31 6.57 -3.44 1.83
C GLU A 31 6.37 -4.45 2.95
N GLN A 32 7.40 -4.67 3.76
CA GLN A 32 7.35 -5.55 4.91
C GLN A 32 7.95 -4.88 6.14
N GLU A 33 7.22 -4.94 7.24
CA GLU A 33 7.62 -4.45 8.56
C GLU A 33 7.42 -5.59 9.57
N GLY A 34 8.51 -6.21 10.00
CA GLY A 34 8.43 -7.43 10.80
C GLY A 34 7.64 -8.54 10.07
N SER A 35 6.52 -8.97 10.65
CA SER A 35 5.58 -9.93 10.06
C SER A 35 4.45 -9.29 9.25
N THR A 36 4.30 -7.96 9.32
CA THR A 36 3.27 -7.23 8.59
C THR A 36 3.72 -7.03 7.15
N VAL A 37 2.97 -7.61 6.22
CA VAL A 37 3.22 -7.48 4.78
C VAL A 37 2.15 -6.61 4.16
N ARG A 38 2.59 -5.62 3.37
CA ARG A 38 1.76 -4.71 2.59
C ARG A 38 2.07 -4.90 1.11
N LYS A 39 1.04 -5.22 0.32
CA LYS A 39 1.12 -5.33 -1.14
C LYS A 39 0.28 -4.23 -1.76
N TYR A 40 0.79 -3.55 -2.77
CA TYR A 40 0.11 -2.45 -3.46
C TYR A 40 -0.25 -2.88 -4.88
N TYR A 41 -1.49 -2.61 -5.29
CA TYR A 41 -2.01 -2.94 -6.62
C TYR A 41 -2.24 -1.66 -7.42
N TYR A 42 -1.83 -1.69 -8.68
CA TYR A 42 -1.86 -0.54 -9.57
C TYR A 42 -2.68 -0.85 -10.83
N ALA A 43 -3.43 0.14 -11.31
CA ALA A 43 -4.10 0.13 -12.60
C ALA A 43 -3.89 1.49 -13.28
N GLY A 44 -3.43 1.51 -14.53
CA GLY A 44 -3.12 2.76 -15.25
C GLY A 44 -2.05 3.63 -14.56
N GLY A 45 -1.11 3.03 -13.82
CA GLY A 45 -0.09 3.74 -13.05
C GLY A 45 -0.57 4.30 -11.70
N GLN A 46 -1.86 4.19 -11.38
CA GLN A 46 -2.43 4.65 -10.13
C GLN A 46 -2.60 3.48 -9.14
N ARG A 47 -2.26 3.70 -7.87
CA ARG A 47 -2.53 2.72 -6.81
C ARG A 47 -4.03 2.65 -6.55
N VAL A 48 -4.64 1.49 -6.75
CA VAL A 48 -6.10 1.27 -6.64
C VAL A 48 -6.48 0.42 -5.43
N ALA A 49 -5.55 -0.38 -4.92
CA ALA A 49 -5.79 -1.18 -3.72
C ALA A 49 -4.48 -1.46 -2.98
N MET A 50 -4.61 -1.88 -1.72
CA MET A 50 -3.53 -2.45 -0.94
C MET A 50 -4.02 -3.67 -0.15
N ARG A 51 -3.17 -4.67 0.05
CA ARG A 51 -3.45 -5.79 0.94
C ARG A 51 -2.48 -5.77 2.12
N VAL A 52 -3.00 -5.74 3.34
CA VAL A 52 -2.22 -5.74 4.58
C VAL A 52 -2.56 -6.98 5.38
N THR A 53 -1.59 -7.87 5.59
CA THR A 53 -1.74 -9.08 6.45
C THR A 53 -3.04 -9.86 6.13
N GLY A 54 -3.34 -10.02 4.84
CA GLY A 54 -4.53 -10.74 4.36
C GLY A 54 -5.76 -9.87 4.07
N PHE A 55 -5.88 -8.69 4.66
CA PHE A 55 -7.02 -7.77 4.45
C PHE A 55 -6.82 -6.93 3.20
N LEU A 56 -7.83 -6.89 2.32
CA LEU A 56 -7.82 -6.07 1.11
C LEU A 56 -8.49 -4.74 1.38
N TYR A 57 -7.83 -3.66 0.97
CA TYR A 57 -8.33 -2.30 1.03
C TYR A 57 -8.38 -1.68 -0.36
N CYS A 58 -9.58 -1.30 -0.80
CA CYS A 58 -9.77 -0.57 -2.04
C CYS A 58 -9.60 0.93 -1.78
N LEU A 59 -8.80 1.58 -2.62
CA LEU A 59 -8.53 3.01 -2.53
C LEU A 59 -9.45 3.71 -3.53
N LEU A 60 -10.44 4.46 -3.02
CA LEU A 60 -11.20 5.37 -3.87
C LEU A 60 -10.35 6.60 -4.12
N ALA A 61 -9.82 6.71 -5.34
CA ALA A 61 -9.18 7.93 -5.79
C ALA A 61 -10.23 9.00 -6.03
N ASP A 62 -10.02 10.19 -5.46
CA ASP A 62 -10.60 11.39 -6.02
C ASP A 62 -9.80 11.85 -7.25
N HIS A 63 -10.35 12.81 -7.99
CA HIS A 63 -9.77 13.36 -9.23
C HIS A 63 -8.36 13.96 -9.04
N LEU A 64 -7.88 14.09 -7.80
CA LEU A 64 -6.59 14.68 -7.45
C LEU A 64 -5.58 13.62 -6.96
N GLY A 65 -5.92 12.33 -7.03
CA GLY A 65 -5.04 11.24 -6.62
C GLY A 65 -4.90 11.09 -5.09
N SER A 66 -5.80 11.71 -4.31
CA SER A 66 -5.86 11.52 -2.87
C SER A 66 -6.71 10.29 -2.55
N THR A 67 -6.22 9.46 -1.63
CA THR A 67 -7.00 8.35 -1.05
C THR A 67 -7.82 8.90 0.11
N ASN A 68 -9.14 9.07 -0.07
CA ASN A 68 -10.00 9.57 1.01
C ASN A 68 -10.74 8.49 1.80
N VAL A 69 -10.71 7.22 1.36
CA VAL A 69 -11.43 6.13 2.05
C VAL A 69 -10.66 4.81 1.94
N THR A 70 -10.35 4.22 3.10
CA THR A 70 -9.80 2.86 3.24
C THR A 70 -10.97 1.92 3.54
N LEU A 71 -11.37 1.10 2.57
CA LEU A 71 -12.45 0.12 2.73
C LEU A 71 -11.89 -1.19 3.27
N ASP A 72 -12.29 -1.65 4.46
CA ASP A 72 -12.03 -3.05 4.83
C ASP A 72 -13.01 -3.94 4.04
N ALA A 73 -12.50 -4.73 3.10
CA ALA A 73 -13.32 -5.64 2.28
C ALA A 73 -14.09 -6.70 3.11
N SER A 74 -13.79 -6.83 4.41
CA SER A 74 -14.49 -7.72 5.34
C SER A 74 -15.80 -7.12 5.88
N VAL A 75 -15.93 -5.79 5.88
CA VAL A 75 -17.10 -5.09 6.44
C VAL A 75 -17.69 -4.17 5.37
N ASN A 76 -18.88 -4.55 4.93
CA ASN A 76 -19.68 -3.89 3.89
C ASN A 76 -20.23 -2.50 4.33
N ARG A 77 -19.38 -1.62 4.84
CA ARG A 77 -19.73 -0.26 5.30
C ARG A 77 -18.83 0.79 4.64
N ALA A 78 -18.91 0.87 3.32
CA ALA A 78 -18.62 2.14 2.66
C ALA A 78 -19.87 3.02 2.75
N THR A 79 -19.75 4.20 3.36
CA THR A 79 -20.67 5.29 3.03
C THR A 79 -20.32 5.75 1.61
N LYS A 80 -21.03 5.17 0.63
CA LYS A 80 -20.94 5.35 -0.83
C LYS A 80 -19.89 4.47 -1.55
N VAL A 81 -20.29 3.22 -1.81
CA VAL A 81 -19.62 2.21 -2.68
C VAL A 81 -19.79 2.57 -4.16
N ARG A 82 -18.73 2.50 -4.97
CA ARG A 82 -18.83 2.08 -6.38
C ARG A 82 -17.72 1.05 -6.66
N TRP A 83 -18.17 -0.13 -7.04
CA TRP A 83 -17.55 -1.46 -7.04
C TRP A 83 -16.18 -1.59 -7.72
N CYS A 84 -15.28 -2.38 -7.12
CA CYS A 84 -14.14 -3.04 -7.79
C CYS A 84 -14.40 -4.54 -7.88
N GLU A 85 -15.49 -4.94 -8.53
CA GLU A 85 -15.64 -6.30 -9.05
C GLU A 85 -16.24 -6.20 -10.46
N GLY A 86 -15.55 -6.81 -11.42
CA GLY A 86 -16.08 -7.10 -12.75
C GLY A 86 -15.40 -6.36 -13.89
N SER A 87 -14.44 -7.02 -14.54
CA SER A 87 -14.41 -7.14 -16.01
C SER A 87 -13.60 -8.40 -16.37
N PRO A 88 -14.08 -9.23 -17.32
CA PRO A 88 -13.52 -10.55 -17.68
C PRO A 88 -12.12 -10.47 -18.32
#